data_AF-A0A1H7XIG5-F1
#
_entry.id   AF-A0A1H7XIG5-F1
#
_cell.length_a   1.000
_cell.length_b   1.000
_cell.length_c   1.000
_cell.angle_alpha   90.00
_cell.angle_beta   90.00
_cell.angle_gamma   90.00
#
_symmetry.space_group_name_H-M   'P 1'
#
loop_
_entity.id
_entity.type
_entity.pdbx_description
1 polymer ?
#
loop_
_entity_poly.entity_id
_entity_poly.type
_entity_poly.pdbx_seq_one_letter_code
_entity_poly.pdbx_strand_id
1 'polypeptide(L)'
;MKKLISLSIFSLSMAFSLISAQKIKDGETLDVNGLSVTFNILNKESVTVGGKDFDRYKVSAKAVNNSQKSYNIRLSNAPQIVSNITLVELNCINATGSKLTSKKIDLKLKPQNVNVTYWAYTKDGKYQSFVIPIVTGYYFDNGDSVNDDAIFIVPKGETPDVTVRSLQ
;
A
#
# COMPACT_ATOMS: atom_id res chain seq x y z
N MET A 1 13.76 54.88 -3.65
CA MET A 1 12.88 53.93 -2.93
C MET A 1 11.87 53.24 -3.87
N LYS A 2 12.30 52.64 -5.00
CA LYS A 2 11.40 51.96 -5.97
C LYS A 2 11.87 50.58 -6.44
N LYS A 3 13.03 50.09 -5.96
CA LYS A 3 13.60 48.79 -6.39
C LYS A 3 13.68 47.72 -5.31
N LEU A 4 13.26 48.02 -4.08
CA LEU A 4 13.31 47.06 -2.96
C LEU A 4 11.97 46.36 -2.66
N ILE A 5 10.86 46.79 -3.28
CA ILE A 5 9.53 46.21 -3.03
C ILE A 5 9.27 44.98 -3.92
N SER A 6 10.04 44.80 -5.00
CA SER A 6 9.84 43.69 -5.96
C SER A 6 10.43 42.34 -5.53
N LEU A 7 11.25 42.29 -4.47
CA LEU A 7 11.94 41.05 -4.07
C LEU A 7 11.18 40.26 -2.99
N SER A 8 10.21 40.87 -2.31
CA SER A 8 9.51 40.24 -1.18
C SER A 8 8.26 39.43 -1.59
N ILE A 9 7.87 39.44 -2.87
CA ILE A 9 6.69 38.73 -3.37
C ILE A 9 7.07 37.36 -3.98
N PHE A 10 8.35 37.12 -4.27
CA PHE A 10 8.80 35.83 -4.83
C PHE A 10 9.03 34.75 -3.76
N SER A 11 8.96 35.09 -2.48
CA SER A 11 9.30 34.19 -1.36
C SER A 11 8.12 33.39 -0.80
N LEU A 12 6.90 33.58 -1.31
CA LEU A 12 5.67 32.94 -0.79
C LEU A 12 5.11 31.82 -1.69
N SER A 13 5.87 31.34 -2.68
CA SER A 13 5.45 30.24 -3.57
C SER A 13 6.06 28.89 -3.21
N MET A 14 6.82 28.80 -2.11
CA MET A 14 7.27 27.51 -1.56
C MET A 14 6.14 26.90 -0.74
N ALA A 15 5.02 26.57 -1.41
CA ALA A 15 4.06 25.62 -0.89
C ALA A 15 4.76 24.26 -0.86
N PHE A 16 5.46 23.99 0.24
CA PHE A 16 5.94 22.67 0.57
C PHE A 16 4.72 21.75 0.57
N SER A 17 4.57 20.93 -0.46
CA SER A 17 3.75 19.73 -0.42
C SER A 17 4.39 18.76 0.57
N LEU A 18 4.20 19.04 1.86
CA LEU A 18 4.51 18.09 2.92
C LEU A 18 3.63 16.87 2.65
N ILE A 19 4.27 15.74 2.33
CA ILE A 19 3.66 14.41 2.32
C ILE A 19 3.31 14.09 3.77
N SER A 20 2.21 14.67 4.24
CA SER A 20 1.71 14.50 5.60
C SER A 20 0.80 13.30 5.61
N ALA A 21 1.03 12.39 6.56
CA ALA A 21 0.08 11.32 6.83
C ALA A 21 -1.26 11.93 7.26
N GLN A 22 -2.35 11.49 6.67
CA GLN A 22 -3.71 11.96 6.95
C GLN A 22 -4.42 10.96 7.86
N LYS A 23 -5.24 11.41 8.80
CA LYS A 23 -6.10 10.51 9.61
C LYS A 23 -7.22 9.99 8.73
N ILE A 24 -7.54 8.70 8.84
CA ILE A 24 -8.66 8.07 8.13
C ILE A 24 -9.49 7.24 9.11
N LYS A 25 -10.81 7.38 9.03
CA LYS A 25 -11.78 6.67 9.87
C LYS A 25 -12.43 5.51 9.12
N ASP A 26 -13.12 4.67 9.88
CA ASP A 26 -13.94 3.60 9.32
C ASP A 26 -15.00 4.15 8.35
N GLY A 27 -15.10 3.55 7.16
CA GLY A 27 -16.00 3.95 6.09
C GLY A 27 -15.55 5.18 5.29
N GLU A 28 -14.45 5.82 5.68
CA GLU A 28 -13.96 7.04 5.03
C GLU A 28 -13.18 6.73 3.75
N THR A 29 -13.25 7.64 2.80
CA THR A 29 -12.43 7.64 1.58
C THR A 29 -11.73 8.98 1.45
N LEU A 30 -10.40 8.95 1.31
CA LEU A 30 -9.56 10.15 1.16
C LEU A 30 -8.84 10.15 -0.19
N ASP A 31 -8.64 11.34 -0.76
CA ASP A 31 -7.72 11.49 -1.89
C ASP A 31 -6.29 11.72 -1.37
N VAL A 32 -5.39 10.86 -1.79
CA VAL A 32 -3.97 10.91 -1.44
C VAL A 32 -3.17 10.93 -2.73
N ASN A 33 -2.85 12.14 -3.22
CA ASN A 33 -2.13 12.37 -4.48
C ASN A 33 -2.83 11.76 -5.72
N GLY A 34 -4.16 11.86 -5.81
CA GLY A 34 -4.94 11.27 -6.91
C GLY A 34 -5.22 9.78 -6.74
N LEU A 35 -4.86 9.20 -5.59
CA LEU A 35 -5.26 7.86 -5.18
C LEU A 35 -6.43 7.99 -4.21
N SER A 36 -7.59 7.45 -4.58
CA SER A 36 -8.75 7.39 -3.68
C SER A 36 -8.59 6.17 -2.78
N VAL A 37 -8.32 6.41 -1.49
CA VAL A 37 -8.03 5.37 -0.49
C VAL A 37 -9.20 5.26 0.47
N THR A 38 -9.80 4.07 0.55
CA THR A 38 -10.89 3.73 1.47
C THR A 38 -10.38 2.80 2.56
N PHE A 39 -10.81 3.02 3.80
CA PHE A 39 -10.53 2.15 4.94
C PHE A 39 -11.84 1.68 5.60
N ASN A 40 -11.93 0.40 5.93
CA ASN A 40 -13.10 -0.16 6.61
C ASN A 40 -12.72 -1.11 7.74
N ILE A 41 -13.52 -1.10 8.80
CA ILE A 41 -13.56 -2.13 9.83
C ILE A 41 -14.60 -3.16 9.40
N LEU A 42 -14.15 -4.40 9.20
CA LEU A 42 -14.99 -5.51 8.76
C LEU A 42 -15.58 -6.30 9.92
N ASN A 43 -14.84 -6.40 11.03
CA ASN A 43 -15.28 -7.12 12.22
C ASN A 43 -14.56 -6.62 13.48
N LYS A 44 -15.20 -6.77 14.65
CA LYS A 44 -14.62 -6.51 15.97
C LYS A 44 -14.87 -7.71 16.89
N GLU A 45 -13.84 -8.15 17.59
CA GLU A 45 -13.89 -9.19 18.62
C GLU A 45 -13.08 -8.73 19.84
N SER A 46 -13.46 -9.14 21.05
CA SER A 46 -12.60 -8.98 22.24
C SER A 46 -11.83 -10.28 22.49
N VAL A 47 -10.53 -10.16 22.74
CA VAL A 47 -9.63 -11.31 22.93
C VAL A 47 -8.72 -11.12 24.14
N THR A 48 -8.42 -12.19 24.85
CA THR A 48 -7.43 -12.18 25.93
C THR A 48 -6.13 -12.80 25.43
N VAL A 49 -5.02 -12.04 25.51
CA VAL A 49 -3.71 -12.44 25.03
C VAL A 49 -2.69 -12.23 26.14
N GLY A 50 -2.06 -13.31 26.62
CA GLY A 50 -1.05 -13.23 27.69
C GLY A 50 -1.61 -12.64 28.99
N GLY A 51 -2.87 -12.91 29.30
CA GLY A 51 -3.56 -12.41 30.51
C GLY A 51 -4.01 -10.95 30.43
N LYS A 52 -3.87 -10.29 29.28
CA LYS A 52 -4.41 -8.94 29.03
C LYS A 52 -5.51 -8.98 27.99
N ASP A 53 -6.54 -8.17 28.19
CA ASP A 53 -7.65 -8.05 27.25
C ASP A 53 -7.35 -6.98 26.19
N PHE A 54 -7.75 -7.28 24.97
CA PHE A 54 -7.62 -6.42 23.80
C PHE A 54 -8.88 -6.47 22.94
N ASP A 55 -9.05 -5.46 22.09
CA ASP A 55 -10.01 -5.54 20.98
C ASP A 55 -9.25 -5.81 19.68
N ARG A 56 -9.72 -6.82 18.95
CA ARG A 56 -9.20 -7.32 17.68
C ARG A 56 -10.13 -6.89 16.56
N TYR A 57 -9.56 -6.21 15.58
CA TYR A 57 -10.28 -5.67 14.44
C TYR A 57 -9.80 -6.35 13.16
N LYS A 58 -10.72 -6.95 12.40
CA LYS A 58 -10.46 -7.27 10.99
C LYS A 58 -10.75 -6.02 10.19
N VAL A 59 -9.80 -5.58 9.38
CA VAL A 59 -9.89 -4.34 8.62
C VAL A 59 -9.55 -4.58 7.15
N SER A 60 -10.04 -3.72 6.26
CA SER A 60 -9.66 -3.69 4.86
C SER A 60 -9.26 -2.28 4.43
N ALA A 61 -8.38 -2.22 3.45
CA ALA A 61 -8.08 -1.00 2.72
C ALA A 61 -8.17 -1.24 1.22
N LYS A 62 -8.58 -0.20 0.49
CA LYS A 62 -8.64 -0.20 -0.98
C LYS A 62 -8.09 1.11 -1.50
N ALA A 63 -7.28 1.07 -2.55
CA ALA A 63 -6.89 2.24 -3.32
C ALA A 63 -7.42 2.12 -4.74
N VAL A 64 -7.91 3.22 -5.29
CA VAL A 64 -8.29 3.39 -6.70
C VAL A 64 -7.46 4.50 -7.31
N ASN A 65 -6.84 4.26 -8.46
CA ASN A 65 -6.08 5.28 -9.18
C ASN A 65 -7.03 6.20 -9.96
N ASN A 66 -7.33 7.36 -9.40
CA ASN A 66 -8.09 8.40 -10.09
C ASN A 66 -7.18 9.45 -10.76
N SER A 67 -5.86 9.29 -10.63
CA SER A 67 -4.87 10.17 -11.23
C SER A 67 -4.72 9.86 -12.73
N GLN A 68 -4.27 10.83 -13.51
CA GLN A 68 -3.94 10.62 -14.94
C GLN A 68 -2.59 9.91 -15.15
N LYS A 69 -1.96 9.40 -14.07
CA LYS A 69 -0.63 8.77 -14.11
C LYS A 69 -0.76 7.27 -13.95
N SER A 70 0.02 6.53 -14.72
CA SER A 70 0.28 5.10 -14.48
C SER A 70 1.53 4.95 -13.62
N TYR A 71 1.45 4.09 -12.61
CA TYR A 71 2.61 3.69 -11.81
C TYR A 71 3.12 2.36 -12.34
N ASN A 72 4.40 2.28 -12.71
CA ASN A 72 4.98 1.06 -13.23
C ASN A 72 6.43 0.84 -12.77
N ILE A 73 6.77 -0.42 -12.56
CA ILE A 73 8.14 -0.87 -12.29
C ILE A 73 8.44 -1.99 -13.28
N ARG A 74 9.45 -1.78 -14.12
CA ARG A 74 9.94 -2.82 -15.04
C ARG A 74 11.11 -3.55 -14.40
N LEU A 75 11.08 -4.88 -14.43
CA LEU A 75 12.22 -5.69 -14.00
C LEU A 75 13.25 -5.79 -15.12
N SER A 76 14.54 -5.77 -14.76
CA SER A 76 15.63 -6.01 -15.70
C SER A 76 15.90 -7.50 -15.90
N ASN A 77 15.58 -8.33 -14.90
CA ASN A 77 15.74 -9.78 -14.91
C ASN A 77 14.62 -10.44 -14.11
N ALA A 78 14.38 -11.74 -14.36
CA ALA A 78 13.43 -12.53 -13.57
C ALA A 78 14.12 -13.83 -13.07
N PRO A 79 14.15 -14.09 -11.74
CA PRO A 79 13.58 -13.29 -10.66
C PRO A 79 14.44 -12.06 -10.30
N GLN A 80 13.79 -10.96 -9.91
CA GLN A 80 14.44 -9.78 -9.31
C GLN A 80 13.66 -9.36 -8.05
N ILE A 81 14.38 -9.11 -6.95
CA ILE A 81 13.80 -8.59 -5.72
C ILE A 81 13.61 -7.08 -5.85
N VAL A 82 12.39 -6.60 -5.62
CA VAL A 82 12.04 -5.17 -5.64
C VAL A 82 11.34 -4.82 -4.33
N SER A 83 11.83 -3.80 -3.62
CA SER A 83 11.34 -3.41 -2.30
C SER A 83 10.38 -2.22 -2.32
N ASN A 84 10.34 -1.43 -3.40
CA ASN A 84 9.57 -0.19 -3.51
C ASN A 84 8.26 -0.35 -4.28
N ILE A 85 7.57 -1.49 -4.10
CA ILE A 85 6.28 -1.78 -4.77
C ILE A 85 5.06 -1.24 -4.02
N THR A 86 5.24 -0.65 -2.84
CA THR A 86 4.14 -0.08 -2.04
C THR A 86 3.75 1.29 -2.56
N LEU A 87 2.44 1.49 -2.80
CA LEU A 87 1.85 2.73 -3.26
C LEU A 87 1.39 3.59 -2.08
N VAL A 88 0.62 2.97 -1.19
CA VAL A 88 -0.02 3.63 -0.05
C VAL A 88 0.21 2.76 1.17
N GLU A 89 0.57 3.41 2.27
CA GLU A 89 0.69 2.76 3.57
C GLU A 89 -0.39 3.32 4.49
N LEU A 90 -1.15 2.42 5.10
CA LEU A 90 -2.05 2.73 6.22
C LEU A 90 -1.43 2.19 7.50
N ASN A 91 -1.22 3.04 8.50
CA ASN A 91 -0.59 2.68 9.76
C ASN A 91 -1.56 2.92 10.93
N CYS A 92 -1.78 1.90 11.75
CA CYS A 92 -2.58 1.98 12.96
C CYS A 92 -1.65 2.26 14.15
N ILE A 93 -1.73 3.49 14.67
CA ILE A 93 -0.79 4.03 15.67
C ILE A 93 -0.90 3.27 17.00
N ASN A 94 -2.12 2.98 17.45
CA ASN A 94 -2.38 2.26 18.69
C ASN A 94 -2.40 0.73 18.52
N ALA A 95 -2.07 0.19 17.33
CA ALA A 95 -1.93 -1.24 17.16
C ALA A 95 -0.69 -1.78 17.90
N THR A 96 -0.91 -2.84 18.67
CA THR A 96 0.13 -3.47 19.49
C THR A 96 1.12 -4.29 18.66
N GLY A 97 0.67 -4.85 17.52
CA GLY A 97 1.48 -5.74 16.67
C GLY A 97 1.85 -7.07 17.34
N SER A 98 1.13 -7.44 18.41
CA SER A 98 1.37 -8.69 19.15
C SER A 98 0.78 -9.90 18.42
N LYS A 99 1.30 -11.11 18.69
CA LYS A 99 0.72 -12.38 18.19
C LYS A 99 0.49 -12.43 16.67
N LEU A 100 1.48 -12.01 15.89
CA LEU A 100 1.43 -12.05 14.42
C LEU A 100 0.32 -11.20 13.80
N THR A 101 -0.19 -10.19 14.51
CA THR A 101 -1.11 -9.20 13.95
C THR A 101 -0.37 -7.99 13.43
N SER A 102 -0.92 -7.34 12.42
CA SER A 102 -0.28 -6.20 11.76
C SER A 102 -0.42 -4.93 12.58
N LYS A 103 0.46 -3.95 12.29
CA LYS A 103 0.25 -2.54 12.63
C LYS A 103 -0.09 -1.69 11.42
N LYS A 104 0.07 -2.25 10.22
CA LYS A 104 -0.09 -1.51 8.97
C LYS A 104 -0.66 -2.39 7.86
N ILE A 105 -1.18 -1.73 6.83
CA ILE A 105 -1.60 -2.30 5.56
C ILE A 105 -0.81 -1.59 4.47
N ASP A 106 -0.15 -2.36 3.60
CA ASP A 106 0.60 -1.83 2.46
C ASP A 106 -0.17 -2.16 1.19
N LEU A 107 -0.77 -1.14 0.57
CA LEU A 107 -1.40 -1.30 -0.75
C LEU A 107 -0.31 -1.21 -1.82
N LYS A 108 -0.11 -2.31 -2.54
CA LYS A 108 1.01 -2.50 -3.47
C LYS A 108 0.57 -2.51 -4.92
N LEU A 109 1.51 -2.19 -5.81
CA LEU A 109 1.35 -2.38 -7.25
C LEU A 109 0.99 -3.84 -7.58
N LYS A 110 0.24 -4.04 -8.66
CA LYS A 110 -0.12 -5.38 -9.18
C LYS A 110 1.08 -6.01 -9.89
N PRO A 111 1.39 -7.30 -9.68
CA PRO A 111 2.42 -7.97 -10.45
C PRO A 111 1.96 -8.17 -11.90
N GLN A 112 2.81 -7.83 -12.85
CA GLN A 112 2.64 -8.17 -14.25
C GLN A 112 3.24 -9.56 -14.51
N ASN A 113 2.39 -10.55 -14.74
CA ASN A 113 2.79 -11.93 -15.00
C ASN A 113 2.79 -12.23 -16.50
N VAL A 114 3.84 -12.89 -16.98
CA VAL A 114 3.97 -13.39 -18.35
C VAL A 114 4.29 -14.87 -18.31
N ASN A 115 3.62 -15.66 -19.14
CA ASN A 115 3.91 -17.08 -19.31
C ASN A 115 5.08 -17.26 -20.29
N VAL A 116 6.17 -17.86 -19.84
CA VAL A 116 7.34 -18.15 -20.68
C VAL A 116 7.41 -19.64 -20.96
N THR A 117 7.53 -19.98 -22.24
CA THR A 117 7.80 -21.34 -22.69
C THR A 117 9.31 -21.57 -22.72
N TYR A 118 9.77 -22.60 -22.02
CA TYR A 118 11.17 -23.05 -22.08
C TYR A 118 11.21 -24.54 -22.39
N TRP A 119 12.30 -24.99 -22.98
CA TRP A 119 12.51 -26.40 -23.29
C TRP A 119 13.53 -27.00 -22.32
N ALA A 120 13.22 -28.17 -21.79
CA ALA A 120 14.11 -28.88 -20.88
C ALA A 120 13.94 -30.39 -21.03
N TYR A 121 14.94 -31.12 -20.54
CA TYR A 121 14.85 -32.57 -20.40
C TYR A 121 14.08 -32.91 -19.12
N THR A 122 13.11 -33.82 -19.24
CA THR A 122 12.45 -34.46 -18.09
C THR A 122 13.45 -35.35 -17.34
N LYS A 123 13.06 -35.80 -16.13
CA LYS A 123 13.85 -36.80 -15.37
C LYS A 123 14.08 -38.10 -16.17
N ASP A 124 13.17 -38.42 -17.09
CA ASP A 124 13.24 -39.59 -17.97
C ASP A 124 14.05 -39.34 -19.27
N GLY A 125 14.69 -38.17 -19.39
CA GLY A 125 15.54 -37.83 -20.54
C GLY A 125 14.77 -37.38 -21.79
N LYS A 126 13.45 -37.20 -21.73
CA LYS A 126 12.66 -36.66 -22.85
C LYS A 126 12.76 -35.14 -22.91
N TYR A 127 13.13 -34.60 -24.07
CA TYR A 127 13.13 -33.16 -24.34
C TYR A 127 11.71 -32.68 -24.66
N GLN A 128 11.19 -31.74 -23.88
CA GLN A 128 9.86 -31.18 -24.08
C GLN A 128 9.76 -29.74 -23.58
N SER A 129 8.72 -29.03 -24.00
CA SER A 129 8.43 -27.67 -23.57
C SER A 129 7.67 -27.65 -22.24
N PHE A 130 7.95 -26.65 -21.42
CA PHE A 130 7.27 -26.32 -20.18
C PHE A 130 6.89 -24.84 -20.18
N VAL A 131 5.82 -24.50 -19.46
CA VAL A 131 5.38 -23.11 -19.28
C VAL A 131 5.55 -22.74 -17.82
N ILE A 132 6.21 -21.61 -17.56
CA ILE A 132 6.32 -21.02 -16.23
C ILE A 132 5.80 -19.58 -16.24
N PRO A 133 4.94 -19.19 -15.28
CA PRO A 133 4.61 -17.79 -15.08
C PRO A 133 5.80 -17.09 -14.42
N ILE A 134 6.24 -15.97 -15.00
CA ILE A 134 7.25 -15.09 -14.43
C ILE A 134 6.67 -13.70 -14.20
N VAL A 135 7.10 -13.03 -13.15
CA VAL A 135 6.82 -11.60 -12.93
C VAL A 135 7.81 -10.80 -13.78
N THR A 136 7.32 -9.93 -14.66
CA THR A 136 8.16 -9.05 -15.52
C THR A 136 8.17 -7.61 -15.06
N GLY A 137 7.26 -7.25 -14.16
CA GLY A 137 7.08 -5.88 -13.68
C GLY A 137 5.95 -5.79 -12.66
N TYR A 138 5.69 -4.57 -12.24
CA TYR A 138 4.54 -4.21 -11.42
C TYR A 138 3.86 -2.99 -12.01
N TYR A 139 2.54 -2.87 -11.87
CA TYR A 139 1.78 -1.77 -12.46
C TYR A 139 0.55 -1.38 -11.63
N PHE A 140 0.08 -0.16 -11.85
CA PHE A 140 -1.18 0.37 -11.35
C PHE A 140 -1.62 1.53 -12.25
N ASP A 141 -2.51 1.23 -13.20
CA ASP A 141 -2.91 2.16 -14.25
C ASP A 141 -4.10 3.04 -13.82
N ASN A 142 -4.44 4.06 -14.62
CA ASN A 142 -5.64 4.87 -14.36
C ASN A 142 -6.89 3.97 -14.33
N GLY A 143 -7.73 4.15 -13.31
CA GLY A 143 -8.92 3.35 -13.06
C GLY A 143 -8.66 2.00 -12.38
N ASP A 144 -7.40 1.58 -12.21
CA ASP A 144 -7.10 0.36 -11.47
C ASP A 144 -7.45 0.50 -9.98
N SER A 145 -7.72 -0.65 -9.36
CA SER A 145 -7.82 -0.75 -7.90
C SER A 145 -7.00 -1.91 -7.33
N VAL A 146 -6.50 -1.71 -6.11
CA VAL A 146 -5.81 -2.69 -5.28
C VAL A 146 -6.40 -2.67 -3.87
N ASN A 147 -6.40 -3.80 -3.20
CA ASN A 147 -6.91 -3.95 -1.85
C ASN A 147 -6.05 -4.92 -1.04
N ASP A 148 -6.14 -4.80 0.28
CA ASP A 148 -5.54 -5.74 1.21
C ASP A 148 -6.30 -5.69 2.55
N ASP A 149 -6.20 -6.78 3.31
CA ASP A 149 -6.84 -6.96 4.61
C ASP A 149 -5.77 -7.11 5.69
N ALA A 150 -6.09 -6.69 6.92
CA ALA A 150 -5.25 -6.97 8.07
C ALA A 150 -6.07 -7.24 9.33
N ILE A 151 -5.36 -7.72 10.34
CA ILE A 151 -5.86 -7.80 11.70
C ILE A 151 -5.07 -6.80 12.53
N PHE A 152 -5.77 -5.87 13.18
CA PHE A 152 -5.21 -4.97 14.18
C PHE A 152 -5.66 -5.41 15.57
N ILE A 153 -4.76 -5.37 16.55
CA ILE A 153 -5.07 -5.54 17.97
C ILE A 153 -4.71 -4.25 18.68
N VAL A 154 -5.70 -3.64 19.32
CA VAL A 154 -5.58 -2.39 20.09
C VAL A 154 -5.98 -2.63 21.55
N PRO A 155 -5.62 -1.76 22.50
CA PRO A 155 -6.09 -1.86 23.88
C PRO A 155 -7.63 -1.97 23.95
N LYS A 156 -8.13 -2.75 24.92
CA LYS A 156 -9.58 -2.97 25.09
C LYS A 156 -10.31 -1.63 25.21
N GLY A 157 -11.38 -1.46 24.44
CA GLY A 157 -12.19 -0.24 24.43
C GLY A 157 -11.69 0.86 23.50
N GLU A 158 -10.50 0.73 22.91
CA GLU A 158 -10.01 1.65 21.89
C GLU A 158 -10.45 1.24 20.48
N THR A 159 -10.56 2.21 19.58
CA THR A 159 -10.75 1.98 18.14
C THR A 159 -9.41 2.11 17.41
N PRO A 160 -9.22 1.44 16.25
CA PRO A 160 -8.03 1.64 15.42
C PRO A 160 -7.80 3.12 15.10
N ASP A 161 -6.63 3.64 15.47
CA ASP A 161 -6.21 5.00 15.16
C ASP A 161 -5.32 5.01 13.90
N VAL A 162 -5.94 5.16 12.73
CA VAL A 162 -5.30 4.92 11.43
C VAL A 162 -4.88 6.21 10.74
N THR A 163 -3.67 6.22 10.20
CA THR A 163 -3.20 7.24 9.26
C THR A 163 -2.87 6.63 7.91
N VAL A 164 -3.01 7.41 6.84
CA VAL A 164 -2.72 7.03 5.46
C VAL A 164 -1.69 7.99 4.85
N ARG A 165 -0.76 7.47 4.05
CA ARG A 165 0.20 8.27 3.27
C ARG A 165 0.52 7.64 1.92
N SER A 166 0.77 8.48 0.91
CA SER A 166 1.39 8.04 -0.36
C SER A 166 2.88 7.82 -0.15
N LEU A 167 3.41 6.78 -0.80
CA LEU A 167 4.85 6.51 -0.91
C LEU A 167 5.39 6.74 -2.33
N GLN A 168 4.52 7.16 -3.26
CA GLN A 168 4.85 7.53 -4.63
C GLN A 168 4.65 9.03 -4.86
#